data_AF-A0A8C9B502-F1
#
_entry.id   AF-A0A8C9B502-F1
#
_cell.length_a   1.000
_cell.length_b   1.000
_cell.length_c   1.000
_cell.angle_alpha   90.00
_cell.angle_beta   90.00
_cell.angle_gamma   90.00
#
_symmetry.space_group_name_H-M   'P 1'
#
loop_
_entity.id
_entity.type
_entity.pdbx_description
1 polymer ?
#
loop_
_entity_poly.entity_id
_entity_poly.type
_entity_poly.pdbx_seq_one_letter_code
_entity_poly.pdbx_strand_id
1 'polypeptide(L)'
;MLLSLTVLFIWILSDSFSFATQISVCNLVCSQEDIYGHLTSVIQNTDILDDAIVQRLIYYASKDMRDDNILREIRMLAGEVLVSLAAHDFNCMMYEVQSNFRILELPNEFVVLALAELATSYVSQSIPFMMMTLLTMQTMLRLAEEERMKGAFCITLEKFSRAIYKYVNHWRDFPYPRLDANRLSDKIFRLFRYIMDKWAATTLPTQISAIIKAHGPTVSLLLHREDLCEYALGQVPWLLKQYKDKEIDFHITQSLRQILTAAVLYDVSLPKALRKTIFINLLHQVCRVLDPPVKENEIEASDCFLILAHSSPADLIEFFDEQMRSNNEATRMGILTLLRLAISAEEPKLRDHITSIEKTAKVVMGNLSIKVRNSALLLIQTMCEKCYIEAQEGWPLIDYIFSQFAMSNKNLVRRGYHFECCPVASSVDSTGF
;
A
#
# COMPACT_ATOMS: atom_id res chain seq x y z
N MET A 1 26.42 -4.79 34.22
CA MET A 1 25.33 -5.20 33.32
C MET A 1 25.87 -5.70 31.98
N LEU A 2 26.52 -4.86 31.16
CA LEU A 2 27.14 -5.32 29.89
C LEU A 2 28.19 -6.45 30.07
N LEU A 3 28.98 -6.40 31.14
CA LEU A 3 29.95 -7.46 31.49
C LEU A 3 29.33 -8.75 32.04
N SER A 4 28.07 -8.74 32.52
CA SER A 4 27.41 -9.97 32.97
C SER A 4 26.68 -10.68 31.83
N LEU A 5 26.28 -9.95 30.78
CA LEU A 5 25.60 -10.47 29.60
C LEU A 5 26.56 -11.11 28.59
N THR A 6 27.78 -10.59 28.43
CA THR A 6 28.83 -11.29 27.65
C THR A 6 29.28 -12.59 28.32
N VAL A 7 29.34 -12.60 29.66
CA VAL A 7 29.59 -13.83 30.44
C VAL A 7 28.43 -14.82 30.33
N LEU A 8 27.18 -14.34 30.24
CA LEU A 8 25.99 -15.16 29.96
C LEU A 8 26.05 -15.80 28.56
N PHE A 9 26.50 -15.04 27.57
CA PHE A 9 26.72 -15.52 26.21
C PHE A 9 27.81 -16.60 26.16
N ILE A 10 28.93 -16.40 26.88
CA ILE A 10 29.99 -17.40 27.07
C ILE A 10 29.47 -18.65 27.82
N TRP A 11 28.50 -18.48 28.72
CA TRP A 11 27.87 -19.59 29.44
C TRP A 11 26.93 -20.43 28.57
N ILE A 12 26.14 -19.79 27.70
CA ILE A 12 25.30 -20.47 26.69
C ILE A 12 26.16 -21.21 25.67
N LEU A 13 27.36 -20.68 25.38
CA LEU A 13 28.37 -21.24 24.48
C LEU A 13 29.18 -22.42 25.06
N SER A 14 29.21 -22.61 26.38
CA SER A 14 29.96 -23.70 27.01
C SER A 14 29.06 -24.93 27.19
N ASP A 15 29.43 -26.06 26.56
CA ASP A 15 28.75 -27.38 26.55
C ASP A 15 28.50 -28.05 27.92
N SER A 16 28.69 -27.33 29.02
CA SER A 16 28.76 -27.88 30.36
C SER A 16 27.40 -28.06 31.06
N PHE A 17 26.29 -27.55 30.49
CA PHE A 17 24.94 -27.68 31.07
C PHE A 17 23.86 -27.80 30.00
N SER A 18 22.75 -28.49 30.33
CA SER A 18 21.55 -28.52 29.50
C SER A 18 21.04 -27.08 29.27
N PHE A 19 20.69 -26.76 28.02
CA PHE A 19 20.17 -25.44 27.64
C PHE A 19 18.95 -25.02 28.48
N ALA A 20 18.14 -25.99 28.93
CA ALA A 20 17.03 -25.76 29.84
C ALA A 20 17.47 -25.27 31.24
N THR A 21 18.63 -25.72 31.72
CA THR A 21 19.22 -25.29 32.99
C THR A 21 19.82 -23.89 32.88
N GLN A 22 20.37 -23.53 31.72
CA GLN A 22 20.93 -22.20 31.43
C GLN A 22 19.83 -21.13 31.31
N ILE A 23 18.71 -21.44 30.65
CA ILE A 23 17.51 -20.57 30.64
C ILE A 23 16.91 -20.44 32.04
N SER A 24 16.88 -21.53 32.82
CA SER A 24 16.35 -21.50 34.20
C SER A 24 17.16 -20.59 35.14
N VAL A 25 18.47 -20.43 34.93
CA VAL A 25 19.31 -19.49 35.69
C VAL A 25 19.11 -18.05 35.21
N CYS A 26 18.85 -17.83 33.92
CA CYS A 26 18.52 -16.50 33.38
C CYS A 26 17.15 -15.99 33.85
N ASN A 27 16.16 -16.89 33.99
CA ASN A 27 14.83 -16.56 34.51
C ASN A 27 14.81 -16.09 35.97
N LEU A 28 15.91 -16.25 36.72
CA LEU A 28 16.08 -15.68 38.06
C LEU A 28 16.48 -14.20 38.05
N VAL A 29 16.90 -13.63 36.90
CA VAL A 29 17.50 -12.29 36.79
C VAL A 29 16.90 -11.42 35.68
N CYS A 30 16.36 -12.01 34.60
CA CYS A 30 15.74 -11.31 33.47
C CYS A 30 14.40 -11.95 33.09
N SER A 31 13.48 -11.18 32.50
CA SER A 31 12.23 -11.72 31.97
C SER A 31 12.48 -12.50 30.67
N GLN A 32 11.62 -13.47 30.34
CA GLN A 32 11.72 -14.24 29.09
C GLN A 32 11.56 -13.33 27.85
N GLU A 33 10.79 -12.25 27.97
CA GLU A 33 10.67 -11.19 26.97
C GLU A 33 12.01 -10.47 26.73
N ASP A 34 12.72 -10.09 27.80
CA ASP A 34 14.05 -9.48 27.69
C ASP A 34 15.02 -10.42 27.00
N ILE A 35 14.99 -11.72 27.33
CA ILE A 35 15.89 -12.71 26.74
C ILE A 35 15.70 -12.77 25.23
N TYR A 36 14.46 -12.89 24.75
CA TYR A 36 14.18 -12.93 23.30
C TYR A 36 14.53 -11.61 22.61
N GLY A 37 14.22 -10.45 23.21
CA GLY A 37 14.55 -9.15 22.64
C GLY A 37 16.07 -8.95 22.48
N HIS A 38 16.86 -9.33 23.47
CA HIS A 38 18.33 -9.27 23.38
C HIS A 38 18.87 -10.28 22.38
N LEU A 39 18.31 -11.49 22.33
CA LEU A 39 18.74 -12.53 21.42
C LEU A 39 18.52 -12.10 19.95
N THR A 40 17.37 -11.52 19.62
CA THR A 40 17.10 -10.93 18.30
C THR A 40 18.17 -9.91 17.92
N SER A 41 18.46 -8.96 18.83
CA SER A 41 19.49 -7.94 18.61
C SER A 41 20.87 -8.54 18.38
N VAL A 42 21.28 -9.54 19.18
CA VAL A 42 22.59 -10.15 19.01
C VAL A 42 22.69 -10.94 17.71
N ILE A 43 21.67 -11.72 17.35
CA ILE A 43 21.62 -12.49 16.10
C ILE A 43 21.75 -11.57 14.88
N GLN A 44 21.06 -10.42 14.91
CA GLN A 44 21.09 -9.45 13.82
C GLN A 44 22.41 -8.69 13.69
N ASN A 45 23.15 -8.53 14.80
CA ASN A 45 24.43 -7.80 14.84
C ASN A 45 25.67 -8.69 14.78
N THR A 46 25.50 -10.02 14.78
CA THR A 46 26.61 -10.97 14.71
C THR A 46 26.70 -11.51 13.28
N ASP A 47 27.88 -11.45 12.67
CA ASP A 47 28.07 -11.91 11.29
C ASP A 47 28.21 -13.44 11.16
N ILE A 48 28.76 -14.10 12.18
CA ILE A 48 29.03 -15.55 12.16
C ILE A 48 28.65 -16.15 13.51
N LEU A 49 27.68 -17.07 13.49
CA LEU A 49 27.33 -17.94 14.60
C LEU A 49 27.70 -19.39 14.24
N ASP A 50 28.11 -20.17 15.24
CA ASP A 50 28.41 -21.59 15.05
C ASP A 50 27.15 -22.39 14.67
N ASP A 51 27.26 -23.27 13.68
CA ASP A 51 26.13 -24.03 13.11
C ASP A 51 25.37 -24.84 14.17
N ALA A 52 26.06 -25.43 15.15
CA ALA A 52 25.42 -26.21 16.19
C ALA A 52 24.58 -25.33 17.13
N ILE A 53 25.03 -24.10 17.36
CA ILE A 53 24.30 -23.10 18.15
C ILE A 53 23.09 -22.62 17.38
N VAL A 54 23.25 -22.30 16.09
CA VAL A 54 22.14 -21.87 15.22
C VAL A 54 21.05 -22.95 15.22
N GLN A 55 21.41 -24.22 15.02
CA GLN A 55 20.45 -25.33 15.05
C GLN A 55 19.74 -25.48 16.39
N ARG A 56 20.47 -25.35 17.52
CA ARG A 56 19.86 -25.37 18.86
C ARG A 56 18.88 -24.21 19.05
N LEU A 57 19.28 -22.99 18.69
CA LEU A 57 18.43 -21.79 18.80
C LEU A 57 17.18 -21.92 17.92
N ILE A 58 17.31 -22.42 16.69
CA ILE A 58 16.19 -22.72 15.80
C ILE A 58 15.22 -23.68 16.51
N TYR A 59 15.71 -24.81 17.04
CA TYR A 59 14.87 -25.79 17.71
C TYR A 59 14.12 -25.21 18.91
N TYR A 60 14.81 -24.49 19.81
CA TYR A 60 14.18 -23.95 21.02
C TYR A 60 13.21 -22.80 20.72
N ALA A 61 13.59 -21.86 19.86
CA ALA A 61 12.70 -20.78 19.45
C ALA A 61 11.44 -21.33 18.77
N SER A 62 11.59 -22.33 17.90
CA SER A 62 10.48 -22.98 17.21
C SER A 62 9.57 -23.77 18.15
N LYS A 63 10.15 -24.43 19.17
CA LYS A 63 9.39 -25.10 20.23
C LYS A 63 8.58 -24.11 21.06
N ASP A 64 9.21 -23.07 21.59
CA ASP A 64 8.56 -22.09 22.46
C ASP A 64 7.49 -21.28 21.71
N MET A 65 7.77 -20.89 20.46
CA MET A 65 6.81 -20.23 19.57
C MET A 65 5.50 -21.04 19.42
N ARG A 66 5.57 -22.38 19.44
CA ARG A 66 4.43 -23.28 19.27
C ARG A 66 3.75 -23.70 20.57
N ASP A 67 4.34 -23.45 21.74
CA ASP A 67 3.81 -23.94 23.02
C ASP A 67 2.63 -23.07 23.48
N ASP A 68 1.43 -23.64 23.49
CA ASP A 68 0.21 -22.93 23.91
C ASP A 68 0.17 -22.61 25.42
N ASN A 69 1.10 -23.14 26.21
CA ASN A 69 1.25 -22.77 27.63
C ASN A 69 2.07 -21.47 27.81
N ILE A 70 2.75 -20.99 26.77
CA ILE A 70 3.53 -19.75 26.82
C ILE A 70 2.65 -18.57 26.38
N LEU A 71 2.85 -17.40 27.02
CA LEU A 71 2.14 -16.16 26.68
C LEU A 71 2.33 -15.81 25.20
N ARG A 72 1.26 -15.28 24.58
CA ARG A 72 1.22 -14.99 23.14
C ARG A 72 2.33 -14.02 22.72
N GLU A 73 2.62 -13.01 23.54
CA GLU A 73 3.65 -12.01 23.32
C GLU A 73 5.04 -12.65 23.28
N ILE A 74 5.32 -13.58 24.19
CA ILE A 74 6.59 -14.32 24.23
C ILE A 74 6.71 -15.23 23.02
N ARG A 75 5.61 -15.87 22.59
CA ARG A 75 5.59 -16.70 21.39
C ARG A 75 5.85 -15.90 20.11
N MET A 76 5.35 -14.66 20.04
CA MET A 76 5.66 -13.73 18.96
C MET A 76 7.16 -13.44 18.92
N LEU A 77 7.77 -13.10 20.05
CA LEU A 77 9.21 -12.82 20.16
C LEU A 77 10.06 -14.05 19.83
N ALA A 78 9.64 -15.25 20.26
CA ALA A 78 10.28 -16.50 19.87
C ALA A 78 10.22 -16.72 18.34
N GLY A 79 9.10 -16.38 17.70
CA GLY A 79 8.97 -16.37 16.24
C GLY A 79 9.87 -15.35 15.56
N GLU A 80 10.02 -14.15 16.10
CA GLU A 80 10.94 -13.12 15.59
C GLU A 80 12.40 -13.55 15.67
N VAL A 81 12.81 -14.18 16.77
CA VAL A 81 14.12 -14.81 16.91
C VAL A 81 14.30 -15.91 15.87
N LEU A 82 13.32 -16.80 15.74
CA LEU A 82 13.37 -17.92 14.79
C LEU A 82 13.57 -17.40 13.36
N VAL A 83 12.82 -16.39 12.94
CA VAL A 83 12.96 -15.79 11.61
C VAL A 83 14.30 -15.05 11.46
N SER A 84 14.80 -14.38 12.50
CA SER A 84 16.11 -13.70 12.45
C SER A 84 17.28 -14.67 12.26
N LEU A 85 17.17 -15.92 12.73
CA LEU A 85 18.18 -16.96 12.50
C LEU A 85 18.31 -17.37 11.03
N ALA A 86 17.33 -17.03 10.17
CA ALA A 86 17.39 -17.27 8.74
C ALA A 86 18.54 -16.53 8.03
N ALA A 87 19.07 -15.45 8.64
CA ALA A 87 20.28 -14.77 8.16
C ALA A 87 21.53 -15.66 8.25
N HIS A 88 21.55 -16.61 9.20
CA HIS A 88 22.67 -17.49 9.47
C HIS A 88 22.51 -18.84 8.75
N ASP A 89 21.33 -19.46 8.85
CA ASP A 89 21.01 -20.68 8.10
C ASP A 89 19.54 -20.70 7.68
N PHE A 90 19.28 -20.16 6.49
CA PHE A 90 17.94 -20.12 5.91
C PHE A 90 17.34 -21.52 5.72
N ASN A 91 18.15 -22.49 5.27
CA ASN A 91 17.62 -23.81 4.93
C ASN A 91 17.19 -24.56 6.18
N CYS A 92 18.04 -24.62 7.22
CA CYS A 92 17.68 -25.27 8.48
C CYS A 92 16.45 -24.61 9.12
N MET A 93 16.39 -23.28 9.14
CA MET A 93 15.25 -22.55 9.67
C MET A 93 13.97 -22.89 8.86
N MET A 94 14.06 -22.91 7.53
CA MET A 94 12.91 -23.20 6.67
C MET A 94 12.44 -24.65 6.82
N TYR A 95 13.36 -25.61 6.95
CA TYR A 95 13.03 -27.00 7.23
C TYR A 95 12.34 -27.17 8.58
N GLU A 96 12.81 -26.51 9.65
CA GLU A 96 12.16 -26.56 10.95
C GLU A 96 10.73 -26.00 10.89
N VAL A 97 10.51 -24.87 10.22
CA VAL A 97 9.17 -24.29 10.07
C VAL A 97 8.26 -25.19 9.23
N GLN A 98 8.73 -25.69 8.07
CA GLN A 98 7.93 -26.56 7.20
C GLN A 98 7.65 -27.95 7.80
N SER A 99 8.53 -28.49 8.65
CA SER A 99 8.30 -29.78 9.31
C SER A 99 7.08 -29.76 10.26
N ASN A 100 6.71 -28.55 10.69
CA ASN A 100 5.54 -28.25 11.53
C ASN A 100 4.33 -27.72 10.72
N PHE A 101 4.40 -27.79 9.38
CA PHE A 101 3.37 -27.35 8.46
C PHE A 101 2.90 -28.54 7.59
N ARG A 102 2.07 -29.41 8.18
CA ARG A 102 1.74 -30.74 7.62
C ARG A 102 0.40 -30.79 6.90
N ILE A 103 0.35 -31.59 5.84
CA ILE A 103 -0.86 -31.77 5.01
C ILE A 103 -2.04 -32.23 5.87
N LEU A 104 -3.22 -31.63 5.65
CA LEU A 104 -4.49 -31.95 6.33
C LEU A 104 -4.47 -31.80 7.87
N GLU A 105 -3.48 -31.11 8.42
CA GLU A 105 -3.40 -30.78 9.84
C GLU A 105 -3.33 -29.27 10.01
N LEU A 106 -4.15 -28.68 10.88
CA LEU A 106 -4.10 -27.24 11.12
C LEU A 106 -2.86 -26.93 11.98
N PRO A 107 -1.91 -26.11 11.48
CA PRO A 107 -0.70 -25.79 12.21
C PRO A 107 -0.96 -24.73 13.28
N ASN A 108 0.02 -24.54 14.16
CA ASN A 108 0.05 -23.42 15.09
C ASN A 108 0.07 -22.07 14.33
N GLU A 109 -0.67 -21.06 14.82
CA GLU A 109 -0.76 -19.71 14.22
C GLU A 109 0.61 -19.14 13.86
N PHE A 110 1.58 -19.26 14.76
CA PHE A 110 2.90 -18.67 14.60
C PHE A 110 3.78 -19.37 13.55
N VAL A 111 3.52 -20.64 13.23
CA VAL A 111 4.19 -21.32 12.11
C VAL A 111 3.77 -20.68 10.78
N VAL A 112 2.48 -20.36 10.66
CA VAL A 112 1.91 -19.68 9.48
C VAL A 112 2.48 -18.27 9.34
N LEU A 113 2.54 -17.52 10.45
CA LEU A 113 3.11 -16.18 10.47
C LEU A 113 4.62 -16.16 10.20
N ALA A 114 5.39 -17.14 10.71
CA ALA A 114 6.81 -17.27 10.41
C ALA A 114 7.04 -17.47 8.90
N LEU A 115 6.26 -18.34 8.24
CA LEU A 115 6.31 -18.50 6.78
C LEU A 115 6.05 -17.18 6.04
N ALA A 116 5.06 -16.41 6.48
CA ALA A 116 4.73 -15.11 5.90
C ALA A 116 5.90 -14.11 6.02
N GLU A 117 6.56 -14.08 7.18
CA GLU A 117 7.68 -13.18 7.41
C GLU A 117 8.91 -13.57 6.59
N LEU A 118 9.20 -14.87 6.47
CA LEU A 118 10.26 -15.39 5.59
C LEU A 118 10.06 -15.00 4.13
N ALA A 119 8.83 -15.12 3.64
CA ALA A 119 8.48 -14.72 2.28
C ALA A 119 8.71 -13.22 2.03
N THR A 120 8.69 -12.39 3.07
CA THR A 120 8.90 -10.93 2.98
C THR A 120 10.37 -10.57 3.13
N SER A 121 11.02 -11.09 4.17
CA SER A 121 12.39 -10.73 4.55
C SER A 121 13.45 -11.44 3.69
N TYR A 122 13.14 -12.63 3.20
CA TYR A 122 14.04 -13.49 2.41
C TYR A 122 13.37 -13.97 1.12
N VAL A 123 12.85 -13.02 0.32
CA VAL A 123 12.08 -13.30 -0.91
C VAL A 123 12.82 -14.27 -1.84
N SER A 124 14.12 -14.03 -2.06
CA SER A 124 14.92 -14.83 -3.00
C SER A 124 14.99 -16.29 -2.56
N GLN A 125 15.36 -16.52 -1.31
CA GLN A 125 15.53 -17.82 -0.70
C GLN A 125 14.20 -18.56 -0.50
N SER A 126 13.11 -17.84 -0.28
CA SER A 126 11.79 -18.43 0.01
C SER A 126 11.08 -19.00 -1.22
N ILE A 127 11.21 -18.35 -2.38
CA ILE A 127 10.47 -18.70 -3.62
C ILE A 127 10.61 -20.18 -4.03
N PRO A 128 11.80 -20.83 -3.98
CA PRO A 128 11.94 -22.27 -4.29
C PRO A 128 11.06 -23.19 -3.41
N PHE A 129 10.75 -22.79 -2.19
CA PHE A 129 9.94 -23.57 -1.24
C PHE A 129 8.44 -23.27 -1.35
N MET A 130 8.05 -22.14 -1.95
CA MET A 130 6.67 -21.65 -1.93
C MET A 130 5.67 -22.60 -2.58
N MET A 131 6.04 -23.31 -3.64
CA MET A 131 5.11 -24.21 -4.33
C MET A 131 4.56 -25.29 -3.39
N MET A 132 5.44 -25.89 -2.59
CA MET A 132 5.02 -26.95 -1.66
C MET A 132 4.27 -26.38 -0.46
N THR A 133 4.71 -25.23 0.06
CA THR A 133 3.97 -24.53 1.13
C THR A 133 2.55 -24.16 0.69
N LEU A 134 2.37 -23.63 -0.51
CA LEU A 134 1.05 -23.26 -1.05
C LEU A 134 0.15 -24.48 -1.26
N LEU A 135 0.70 -25.60 -1.73
CA LEU A 135 -0.01 -26.87 -1.85
C LEU A 135 -0.52 -27.35 -0.48
N THR A 136 0.35 -27.32 0.53
CA THR A 136 0.00 -27.74 1.88
C THR A 136 -1.04 -26.80 2.51
N MET A 137 -0.87 -25.48 2.37
CA MET A 137 -1.83 -24.47 2.81
C MET A 137 -3.22 -24.70 2.21
N GLN A 138 -3.31 -25.11 0.95
CA GLN A 138 -4.57 -25.41 0.27
C GLN A 138 -5.37 -26.52 0.98
N THR A 139 -4.69 -27.47 1.61
CA THR A 139 -5.33 -28.57 2.35
C THR A 139 -5.86 -28.13 3.72
N MET A 140 -5.34 -27.03 4.28
CA MET A 140 -5.66 -26.55 5.62
C MET A 140 -6.75 -25.48 5.65
N LEU A 141 -6.97 -24.74 4.54
CA LEU A 141 -7.95 -23.64 4.50
C LEU A 141 -9.36 -24.05 4.95
N ARG A 142 -9.75 -25.30 4.74
CA ARG A 142 -11.06 -25.82 5.17
C ARG A 142 -11.14 -26.13 6.66
N LEU A 143 -9.99 -26.32 7.31
CA LEU A 143 -9.87 -26.63 8.74
C LEU A 143 -9.83 -25.35 9.59
N ALA A 144 -9.56 -24.19 8.98
CA ALA A 144 -9.47 -22.91 9.67
C ALA A 144 -10.86 -22.33 9.98
N GLU A 145 -11.38 -22.68 11.16
CA GLU A 145 -12.65 -22.15 11.67
C GLU A 145 -12.46 -20.85 12.45
N GLU A 146 -11.38 -20.76 13.24
CA GLU A 146 -11.08 -19.62 14.09
C GLU A 146 -10.60 -18.39 13.31
N GLU A 147 -11.10 -17.22 13.70
CA GLU A 147 -10.78 -15.95 13.04
C GLU A 147 -9.28 -15.59 13.08
N ARG A 148 -8.57 -15.97 14.15
CA ARG A 148 -7.11 -15.75 14.25
C ARG A 148 -6.36 -16.52 13.16
N MET A 149 -6.69 -17.80 12.99
CA MET A 149 -6.09 -18.64 11.94
C MET A 149 -6.47 -18.17 10.54
N LYS A 150 -7.72 -17.74 10.31
CA LYS A 150 -8.10 -17.10 9.04
C LYS A 150 -7.27 -15.84 8.77
N GLY A 151 -7.06 -15.01 9.80
CA GLY A 151 -6.18 -13.84 9.75
C GLY A 151 -4.75 -14.20 9.37
N ALA A 152 -4.16 -15.20 10.03
CA ALA A 152 -2.80 -15.67 9.72
C ALA A 152 -2.66 -16.18 8.27
N PHE A 153 -3.64 -16.91 7.76
CA PHE A 153 -3.66 -17.33 6.36
C PHE A 153 -3.83 -16.15 5.39
N CYS A 154 -4.63 -15.13 5.73
CA CYS A 154 -4.73 -13.92 4.92
C CYS A 154 -3.40 -13.14 4.88
N ILE A 155 -2.73 -12.98 6.02
CA ILE A 155 -1.40 -12.36 6.10
C ILE A 155 -0.40 -13.15 5.24
N THR A 156 -0.41 -14.47 5.33
CA THR A 156 0.47 -15.32 4.51
C THR A 156 0.19 -15.16 3.03
N LEU A 157 -1.09 -15.14 2.63
CA LEU A 157 -1.50 -14.92 1.25
C LEU A 157 -1.05 -13.55 0.72
N GLU A 158 -1.16 -12.50 1.54
CA GLU A 158 -0.62 -11.17 1.23
C GLU A 158 0.88 -11.24 0.92
N LYS A 159 1.67 -11.75 1.86
CA LYS A 159 3.14 -11.77 1.74
C LYS A 159 3.61 -12.65 0.59
N PHE A 160 3.01 -13.82 0.41
CA PHE A 160 3.36 -14.74 -0.67
C PHE A 160 3.00 -14.12 -2.03
N SER A 161 1.84 -13.47 -2.14
CA SER A 161 1.46 -12.79 -3.38
C SER A 161 2.43 -11.67 -3.74
N ARG A 162 2.90 -10.88 -2.75
CA ARG A 162 3.94 -9.85 -2.98
C ARG A 162 5.28 -10.45 -3.40
N ALA A 163 5.72 -11.51 -2.75
CA ALA A 163 6.97 -12.20 -3.07
C ALA A 163 6.95 -12.78 -4.49
N ILE A 164 5.87 -13.46 -4.85
CA ILE A 164 5.68 -14.03 -6.19
C ILE A 164 5.52 -12.93 -7.24
N TYR A 165 4.80 -11.84 -6.93
CA TYR A 165 4.71 -10.67 -7.82
C TYR A 165 6.09 -10.05 -8.10
N LYS A 166 6.93 -9.91 -7.06
CA LYS A 166 8.33 -9.46 -7.23
C LYS A 166 9.11 -10.44 -8.11
N TYR A 167 8.96 -11.75 -7.86
CA TYR A 167 9.60 -12.79 -8.67
C TYR A 167 9.17 -12.75 -10.14
N VAL A 168 7.88 -12.68 -10.44
CA VAL A 168 7.34 -12.63 -11.81
C VAL A 168 7.97 -11.49 -12.60
N ASN A 169 8.08 -10.31 -11.99
CA ASN A 169 8.57 -9.10 -12.64
C ASN A 169 10.11 -8.98 -12.67
N HIS A 170 10.82 -9.70 -11.80
CA HIS A 170 12.27 -9.53 -11.61
C HIS A 170 13.00 -10.88 -11.53
N TRP A 171 12.49 -11.94 -12.16
CA TRP A 171 13.02 -13.30 -12.00
C TRP A 171 14.52 -13.42 -12.36
N ARG A 172 15.02 -12.52 -13.23
CA ARG A 172 16.44 -12.48 -13.63
C ARG A 172 17.37 -12.10 -12.49
N ASP A 173 16.86 -11.45 -11.45
CA ASP A 173 17.64 -11.02 -10.29
C ASP A 173 17.81 -12.16 -9.26
N PHE A 174 17.21 -13.34 -9.51
CA PHE A 174 17.23 -14.47 -8.59
C PHE A 174 18.36 -15.45 -8.94
N PRO A 175 19.03 -16.04 -7.93
CA PRO A 175 20.27 -16.82 -8.11
C PRO A 175 20.05 -18.26 -8.58
N TYR A 176 18.86 -18.61 -9.08
CA TYR A 176 18.48 -19.98 -9.46
C TYR A 176 17.71 -20.01 -10.78
N PRO A 177 17.59 -21.20 -11.42
CA PRO A 177 16.86 -21.34 -12.67
C PRO A 177 15.42 -20.85 -12.59
N ARG A 178 14.91 -20.34 -13.73
CA ARG A 178 13.53 -19.84 -13.81
C ARG A 178 12.53 -20.93 -13.41
N LEU A 179 11.77 -20.65 -12.37
CA LEU A 179 10.62 -21.41 -11.92
C LEU A 179 9.38 -21.03 -12.72
N ASP A 180 8.43 -21.95 -12.75
CA ASP A 180 7.14 -21.74 -13.39
C ASP A 180 6.25 -20.85 -12.50
N ALA A 181 6.33 -19.54 -12.74
CA ALA A 181 5.51 -18.54 -12.04
C ALA A 181 4.01 -18.77 -12.22
N ASN A 182 3.59 -19.34 -13.36
CA ASN A 182 2.19 -19.63 -13.64
C ASN A 182 1.63 -20.65 -12.64
N ARG A 183 2.42 -21.68 -12.30
CA ARG A 183 2.01 -22.70 -11.31
C ARG A 183 1.89 -22.13 -9.91
N LEU A 184 2.78 -21.20 -9.52
CA LEU A 184 2.69 -20.48 -8.25
C LEU A 184 1.40 -19.66 -8.19
N SER A 185 1.12 -18.90 -9.24
CA SER A 185 -0.09 -18.07 -9.33
C SER A 185 -1.38 -18.89 -9.39
N ASP A 186 -1.39 -20.06 -10.03
CA ASP A 186 -2.55 -20.95 -9.99
C ASP A 186 -2.87 -21.42 -8.55
N LYS A 187 -1.85 -21.58 -7.70
CA LYS A 187 -2.05 -21.93 -6.29
C LYS A 187 -2.57 -20.74 -5.50
N ILE A 188 -1.98 -19.55 -5.68
CA ILE A 188 -2.48 -18.31 -5.09
C ILE A 188 -3.96 -18.07 -5.46
N PHE A 189 -4.29 -18.21 -6.74
CA PHE A 189 -5.67 -18.09 -7.24
C PHE A 189 -6.63 -19.04 -6.51
N ARG A 190 -6.26 -20.32 -6.34
CA ARG A 190 -7.10 -21.30 -5.64
C ARG A 190 -7.33 -20.96 -4.17
N LEU A 191 -6.30 -20.47 -3.48
CA LEU A 191 -6.41 -20.03 -2.08
C LEU A 191 -7.30 -18.79 -1.98
N PHE A 192 -7.02 -17.79 -2.82
CA PHE A 192 -7.76 -16.53 -2.84
C PHE A 192 -9.24 -16.74 -3.15
N ARG A 193 -9.56 -17.53 -4.18
CA ARG A 193 -10.95 -17.86 -4.52
C ARG A 193 -11.68 -18.52 -3.35
N TYR A 194 -11.03 -19.44 -2.64
CA TYR A 194 -11.63 -20.05 -1.45
C TYR A 194 -11.93 -19.00 -0.37
N ILE A 195 -10.99 -18.10 -0.08
CA ILE A 195 -11.17 -17.02 0.91
C ILE A 195 -12.34 -16.10 0.51
N MET A 196 -12.39 -15.70 -0.77
CA MET A 196 -13.46 -14.84 -1.28
C MET A 196 -14.83 -15.52 -1.22
N ASP A 197 -14.91 -16.79 -1.58
CA ASP A 197 -16.16 -17.54 -1.60
C ASP A 197 -16.67 -17.92 -0.20
N LYS A 198 -15.75 -18.23 0.73
CA LYS A 198 -16.10 -18.84 2.03
C LYS A 198 -15.95 -17.92 3.22
N TRP A 199 -15.02 -16.97 3.19
CA TRP A 199 -14.72 -16.12 4.35
C TRP A 199 -15.22 -14.70 4.16
N ALA A 200 -15.02 -14.10 2.98
CA ALA A 200 -15.32 -12.68 2.76
C ALA A 200 -16.77 -12.26 3.10
N ALA A 201 -17.73 -13.17 3.00
CA ALA A 201 -19.13 -12.91 3.38
C ALA A 201 -19.43 -13.07 4.89
N THR A 202 -18.63 -13.86 5.60
CA THR A 202 -18.86 -14.25 7.01
C THR A 202 -17.88 -13.60 7.99
N THR A 203 -16.79 -13.02 7.50
CA THR A 203 -15.73 -12.44 8.33
C THR A 203 -16.23 -11.25 9.15
N LEU A 204 -15.82 -11.21 10.42
CA LEU A 204 -16.16 -10.13 11.33
C LEU A 204 -15.57 -8.79 10.84
N PRO A 205 -16.23 -7.65 11.11
CA PRO A 205 -15.71 -6.33 10.73
C PRO A 205 -14.31 -6.01 11.26
N THR A 206 -13.91 -6.62 12.38
CA THR A 206 -12.58 -6.47 12.98
C THR A 206 -11.48 -7.22 12.22
N GLN A 207 -11.83 -8.26 11.46
CA GLN A 207 -10.90 -9.16 10.78
C GLN A 207 -10.90 -8.98 9.25
N ILE A 208 -11.88 -8.24 8.71
CA ILE A 208 -11.97 -7.94 7.28
C ILE A 208 -10.73 -7.21 6.74
N SER A 209 -10.02 -6.48 7.62
CA SER A 209 -8.76 -5.80 7.29
C SER A 209 -7.70 -6.77 6.75
N ALA A 210 -7.61 -7.99 7.28
CA ALA A 210 -6.65 -8.99 6.80
C ALA A 210 -6.97 -9.44 5.36
N ILE A 211 -8.26 -9.62 5.03
CA ILE A 211 -8.69 -9.95 3.66
C ILE A 211 -8.40 -8.77 2.72
N ILE A 212 -8.72 -7.54 3.14
CA ILE A 212 -8.45 -6.33 2.36
C ILE A 212 -6.95 -6.21 2.03
N LYS A 213 -6.08 -6.35 3.04
CA LYS A 213 -4.62 -6.27 2.84
C LYS A 213 -4.10 -7.36 1.89
N ALA A 214 -4.64 -8.57 1.98
CA ALA A 214 -4.28 -9.65 1.05
C ALA A 214 -4.80 -9.41 -0.38
N HIS A 215 -5.92 -8.70 -0.53
CA HIS A 215 -6.62 -8.50 -1.80
C HIS A 215 -5.76 -7.77 -2.85
N GLY A 216 -5.17 -6.64 -2.48
CA GLY A 216 -4.35 -5.81 -3.39
C GLY A 216 -3.21 -6.60 -4.05
N PRO A 217 -2.28 -7.18 -3.28
CA PRO A 217 -1.17 -7.94 -3.83
C PRO A 217 -1.61 -9.18 -4.61
N THR A 218 -2.68 -9.85 -4.15
CA THR A 218 -3.18 -11.06 -4.80
C THR A 218 -3.76 -10.73 -6.17
N VAL A 219 -4.68 -9.77 -6.26
CA VAL A 219 -5.26 -9.37 -7.56
C VAL A 219 -4.16 -8.85 -8.48
N SER A 220 -3.25 -8.01 -7.98
CA SER A 220 -2.09 -7.50 -8.75
C SER A 220 -1.23 -8.63 -9.31
N LEU A 221 -0.97 -9.68 -8.53
CA LEU A 221 -0.31 -10.88 -9.01
C LEU A 221 -1.12 -11.56 -10.10
N LEU A 222 -2.42 -11.78 -9.92
CA LEU A 222 -3.21 -12.51 -10.91
C LEU A 222 -3.31 -11.79 -12.27
N LEU A 223 -3.15 -10.46 -12.33
CA LEU A 223 -3.22 -9.69 -13.57
C LEU A 223 -2.10 -9.99 -14.58
N HIS A 224 -0.99 -10.63 -14.18
CA HIS A 224 0.02 -11.08 -15.17
C HIS A 224 -0.47 -12.24 -16.05
N ARG A 225 -1.64 -12.83 -15.73
CA ARG A 225 -2.26 -13.96 -16.43
C ARG A 225 -3.55 -13.54 -17.09
N GLU A 226 -3.55 -13.55 -18.42
CA GLU A 226 -4.71 -13.19 -19.23
C GLU A 226 -5.95 -14.02 -18.89
N ASP A 227 -5.80 -15.33 -18.68
CA ASP A 227 -6.87 -16.27 -18.32
C ASP A 227 -7.49 -16.02 -16.93
N LEU A 228 -6.84 -15.22 -16.08
CA LEU A 228 -7.31 -14.87 -14.74
C LEU A 228 -7.77 -13.41 -14.62
N CYS A 229 -7.55 -12.58 -15.64
CA CYS A 229 -7.83 -11.14 -15.59
C CYS A 229 -9.32 -10.84 -15.33
N GLU A 230 -10.23 -11.56 -16.00
CA GLU A 230 -11.67 -11.36 -15.81
C GLU A 230 -12.08 -11.62 -14.36
N TYR A 231 -11.65 -12.73 -13.78
CA TYR A 231 -11.91 -13.06 -12.38
C TYR A 231 -11.27 -12.01 -11.45
N ALA A 232 -10.01 -11.66 -11.68
CA ALA A 232 -9.24 -10.76 -10.82
C ALA A 232 -9.88 -9.36 -10.77
N LEU A 233 -10.21 -8.78 -11.92
CA LEU A 233 -10.91 -7.50 -11.99
C LEU A 233 -12.34 -7.60 -11.45
N GLY A 234 -13.00 -8.75 -11.60
CA GLY A 234 -14.30 -9.05 -11.02
C GLY A 234 -14.35 -8.97 -9.48
N GLN A 235 -13.21 -9.04 -8.79
CA GLN A 235 -13.14 -8.89 -7.33
C GLN A 235 -13.06 -7.43 -6.87
N VAL A 236 -12.65 -6.50 -7.74
CA VAL A 236 -12.48 -5.08 -7.38
C VAL A 236 -13.76 -4.42 -6.84
N PRO A 237 -14.97 -4.67 -7.40
CA PRO A 237 -16.20 -4.16 -6.81
C PRO A 237 -16.42 -4.56 -5.35
N TRP A 238 -16.02 -5.78 -4.95
CA TRP A 238 -16.11 -6.21 -3.55
C TRP A 238 -15.19 -5.38 -2.66
N LEU A 239 -13.96 -5.10 -3.11
CA LEU A 239 -13.00 -4.26 -2.40
C LEU A 239 -13.55 -2.85 -2.19
N LEU A 240 -14.07 -2.22 -3.26
CA LEU A 240 -14.65 -0.87 -3.19
C LEU A 240 -15.86 -0.79 -2.25
N LYS A 241 -16.68 -1.85 -2.17
CA LYS A 241 -17.82 -1.92 -1.24
C LYS A 241 -17.40 -1.90 0.24
N GLN A 242 -16.12 -2.12 0.54
CA GLN A 242 -15.64 -2.10 1.92
C GLN A 242 -15.42 -0.69 2.48
N TYR A 243 -15.39 0.35 1.64
CA TYR A 243 -15.31 1.74 2.11
C TYR A 243 -16.48 2.04 3.04
N LYS A 244 -16.18 2.45 4.27
CA LYS A 244 -17.20 2.67 5.33
C LYS A 244 -16.89 3.86 6.24
N ASP A 245 -16.06 4.79 5.77
CA ASP A 245 -15.58 5.94 6.55
C ASP A 245 -14.85 5.53 7.83
N LYS A 246 -13.84 4.65 7.67
CA LYS A 246 -13.11 4.02 8.77
C LYS A 246 -11.60 4.04 8.52
N GLU A 247 -10.82 3.72 9.56
CA GLU A 247 -9.36 3.55 9.50
C GLU A 247 -8.91 2.57 8.41
N ILE A 248 -9.74 1.58 8.09
CA ILE A 248 -9.43 0.59 7.04
C ILE A 248 -9.50 1.15 5.61
N ASP A 249 -10.09 2.33 5.39
CA ASP A 249 -10.23 2.93 4.06
C ASP A 249 -8.88 3.15 3.40
N PHE A 250 -7.85 3.50 4.17
CA PHE A 250 -6.47 3.61 3.69
C PHE A 250 -5.99 2.30 3.05
N HIS A 251 -6.23 1.16 3.69
CA HIS A 251 -5.82 -0.15 3.16
C HIS A 251 -6.62 -0.55 1.91
N ILE A 252 -7.86 -0.09 1.78
CA ILE A 252 -8.68 -0.29 0.57
C ILE A 252 -8.06 0.49 -0.60
N THR A 253 -7.77 1.78 -0.38
CA THR A 253 -7.16 2.65 -1.39
C THR A 253 -5.77 2.15 -1.77
N GLN A 254 -4.97 1.71 -0.80
CA GLN A 254 -3.66 1.11 -1.03
C GLN A 254 -3.74 -0.17 -1.87
N SER A 255 -4.71 -1.03 -1.58
CA SER A 255 -4.95 -2.24 -2.38
C SER A 255 -5.37 -1.92 -3.80
N LEU A 256 -6.23 -0.91 -3.97
CA LEU A 256 -6.65 -0.42 -5.28
C LEU A 256 -5.46 0.17 -6.06
N ARG A 257 -4.59 0.96 -5.42
CA ARG A 257 -3.38 1.51 -6.04
C ARG A 257 -2.51 0.40 -6.61
N GLN A 258 -2.23 -0.63 -5.83
CA GLN A 258 -1.44 -1.79 -6.28
C GLN A 258 -2.05 -2.45 -7.52
N ILE A 259 -3.37 -2.65 -7.52
CA ILE A 259 -4.10 -3.25 -8.64
C ILE A 259 -4.01 -2.37 -9.89
N LEU A 260 -4.21 -1.05 -9.75
CA LEU A 260 -4.11 -0.10 -10.86
C LEU A 260 -2.68 -0.06 -11.44
N THR A 261 -1.66 -0.02 -10.58
CA THR A 261 -0.25 -0.08 -11.00
C THR A 261 0.04 -1.37 -11.79
N ALA A 262 -0.44 -2.52 -11.31
CA ALA A 262 -0.26 -3.80 -12.00
C ALA A 262 -1.03 -3.85 -13.32
N ALA A 263 -2.24 -3.27 -13.37
CA ALA A 263 -3.01 -3.18 -14.61
C ALA A 263 -2.27 -2.36 -15.68
N VAL A 264 -1.64 -1.24 -15.30
CA VAL A 264 -0.78 -0.47 -16.23
C VAL A 264 0.45 -1.28 -16.63
N LEU A 265 1.12 -1.94 -15.67
CA LEU A 265 2.33 -2.72 -15.94
C LEU A 265 2.10 -3.86 -16.95
N TYR A 266 0.96 -4.54 -16.87
CA TYR A 266 0.62 -5.66 -17.75
C TYR A 266 -0.31 -5.27 -18.92
N ASP A 267 -0.54 -3.97 -19.13
CA ASP A 267 -1.43 -3.44 -20.18
C ASP A 267 -2.86 -4.03 -20.13
N VAL A 268 -3.38 -4.26 -18.92
CA VAL A 268 -4.72 -4.80 -18.70
C VAL A 268 -5.75 -3.68 -18.74
N SER A 269 -6.66 -3.76 -19.72
CA SER A 269 -7.76 -2.81 -19.86
C SER A 269 -8.85 -2.99 -18.81
N LEU A 270 -9.16 -1.93 -18.06
CA LEU A 270 -10.28 -1.92 -17.11
C LEU A 270 -11.63 -1.81 -17.83
N PRO A 271 -12.62 -2.67 -17.54
CA PRO A 271 -13.99 -2.51 -18.07
C PRO A 271 -14.57 -1.13 -17.76
N LYS A 272 -15.29 -0.51 -18.72
CA LYS A 272 -15.82 0.86 -18.59
C LYS A 272 -16.66 1.07 -17.31
N ALA A 273 -17.53 0.11 -17.00
CA ALA A 273 -18.36 0.15 -15.80
C ALA A 273 -17.50 0.13 -14.52
N LEU A 274 -16.51 -0.77 -14.45
CA LEU A 274 -15.59 -0.86 -13.31
C LEU A 274 -14.80 0.43 -13.13
N ARG A 275 -14.26 0.98 -14.21
CA ARG A 275 -13.51 2.25 -14.21
C ARG A 275 -14.34 3.40 -13.66
N LYS A 276 -15.61 3.53 -14.10
CA LYS A 276 -16.53 4.53 -13.55
C LYS A 276 -16.78 4.32 -12.05
N THR A 277 -16.95 3.09 -11.59
CA THR A 277 -17.09 2.79 -10.14
C THR A 277 -15.83 3.16 -9.36
N ILE A 278 -14.64 2.88 -9.89
CA ILE A 278 -13.35 3.27 -9.30
C ILE A 278 -13.27 4.80 -9.16
N PHE A 279 -13.56 5.54 -10.23
CA PHE A 279 -13.55 7.01 -10.21
C PHE A 279 -14.48 7.60 -9.14
N ILE A 280 -15.71 7.09 -9.03
CA ILE A 280 -16.68 7.56 -8.04
C ILE A 280 -16.18 7.33 -6.61
N ASN A 281 -15.66 6.13 -6.32
CA ASN A 281 -15.18 5.79 -4.99
C ASN A 281 -13.93 6.59 -4.61
N LEU A 282 -12.96 6.73 -5.52
CA LEU A 282 -11.76 7.52 -5.29
C LEU A 282 -12.09 9.01 -5.10
N LEU A 283 -12.98 9.56 -5.92
CA LEU A 283 -13.39 10.96 -5.79
C LEU A 283 -14.05 11.21 -4.43
N HIS A 284 -14.86 10.26 -3.94
CA HIS A 284 -15.41 10.33 -2.59
C HIS A 284 -14.31 10.38 -1.53
N GLN A 285 -13.26 9.56 -1.66
CA GLN A 285 -12.14 9.58 -0.71
C GLN A 285 -11.37 10.90 -0.70
N VAL A 286 -11.21 11.55 -1.86
CA VAL A 286 -10.52 12.85 -1.98
C VAL A 286 -11.39 14.00 -1.48
N CYS A 287 -12.70 13.96 -1.74
CA CYS A 287 -13.61 15.05 -1.40
C CYS A 287 -14.16 14.98 0.04
N ARG A 288 -13.89 13.91 0.78
CA ARG A 288 -14.41 13.72 2.13
C ARG A 288 -13.80 14.74 3.09
N VAL A 289 -14.64 15.44 3.83
CA VAL A 289 -14.23 16.27 4.96
C VAL A 289 -14.36 15.43 6.23
N LEU A 290 -13.23 15.00 6.79
CA LEU A 290 -13.18 14.27 8.06
C LEU A 290 -12.76 15.17 9.21
N ASP A 291 -13.25 14.84 10.40
CA ASP A 291 -12.80 15.41 11.66
C ASP A 291 -12.45 14.28 12.64
N PRO A 292 -11.16 14.04 12.97
CA PRO A 292 -9.98 14.74 12.47
C PRO A 292 -9.64 14.40 11.00
N PRO A 293 -8.94 15.29 10.26
CA PRO A 293 -8.60 15.05 8.87
C PRO A 293 -7.55 13.93 8.73
N VAL A 294 -7.92 12.85 8.02
CA VAL A 294 -7.01 11.74 7.68
C VAL A 294 -6.40 11.98 6.30
N LYS A 295 -5.26 12.69 6.26
CA LYS A 295 -4.62 13.09 5.00
C LYS A 295 -3.98 11.93 4.22
N GLU A 296 -3.60 10.86 4.89
CA GLU A 296 -2.88 9.74 4.28
C GLU A 296 -3.72 9.04 3.19
N ASN A 297 -5.00 8.81 3.46
CA ASN A 297 -5.92 8.19 2.51
C ASN A 297 -6.26 9.13 1.33
N GLU A 298 -6.34 10.43 1.57
CA GLU A 298 -6.54 11.43 0.51
C GLU A 298 -5.34 11.45 -0.46
N ILE A 299 -4.12 11.38 0.07
CA ILE A 299 -2.89 11.28 -0.73
C ILE A 299 -2.88 9.98 -1.55
N GLU A 300 -3.14 8.84 -0.90
CA GLU A 300 -3.18 7.54 -1.57
C GLU A 300 -4.25 7.49 -2.68
N ALA A 301 -5.40 8.14 -2.47
CA ALA A 301 -6.47 8.22 -3.47
C ALA A 301 -6.09 9.15 -4.64
N SER A 302 -5.36 10.23 -4.35
CA SER A 302 -4.82 11.14 -5.37
C SER A 302 -3.77 10.44 -6.23
N ASP A 303 -2.90 9.61 -5.65
CA ASP A 303 -1.96 8.77 -6.39
C ASP A 303 -2.67 7.80 -7.33
N CYS A 304 -3.79 7.20 -6.89
CA CYS A 304 -4.61 6.35 -7.78
C CYS A 304 -5.14 7.12 -8.99
N PHE A 305 -5.54 8.39 -8.80
CA PHE A 305 -5.97 9.24 -9.91
C PHE A 305 -4.86 9.56 -10.89
N LEU A 306 -3.61 9.74 -10.43
CA LEU A 306 -2.47 9.93 -11.32
C LEU A 306 -2.25 8.70 -12.22
N ILE A 307 -2.32 7.49 -11.66
CA ILE A 307 -2.25 6.25 -12.45
C ILE A 307 -3.39 6.18 -13.50
N LEU A 308 -4.58 6.64 -13.14
CA LEU A 308 -5.73 6.66 -14.05
C LEU A 308 -5.65 7.76 -15.11
N ALA A 309 -5.04 8.91 -14.78
CA ALA A 309 -4.73 9.98 -15.74
C ALA A 309 -3.69 9.50 -16.77
N HIS A 310 -2.72 8.70 -16.32
CA HIS A 310 -1.73 8.09 -17.20
C HIS A 310 -2.34 7.05 -18.16
N SER A 311 -3.21 6.18 -17.64
CA SER A 311 -3.74 5.02 -18.37
C SER A 311 -5.01 5.31 -19.17
N SER A 312 -5.87 6.21 -18.70
CA SER A 312 -7.19 6.48 -19.27
C SER A 312 -7.62 7.96 -19.15
N PRO A 313 -6.83 8.91 -19.70
CA PRO A 313 -7.10 10.34 -19.54
C PRO A 313 -8.43 10.78 -20.14
N ALA A 314 -8.83 10.23 -21.30
CA ALA A 314 -10.08 10.60 -21.94
C ALA A 314 -11.31 10.34 -21.05
N ASP A 315 -11.44 9.13 -20.50
CA ASP A 315 -12.55 8.78 -19.61
C ASP A 315 -12.47 9.53 -18.27
N LEU A 316 -11.26 9.84 -17.80
CA LEU A 316 -11.07 10.63 -16.58
C LEU A 316 -11.59 12.06 -16.77
N ILE A 317 -11.24 12.71 -17.89
CA ILE A 317 -11.69 14.07 -18.21
C ILE A 317 -13.20 14.10 -18.47
N GLU A 318 -13.75 13.10 -19.17
CA GLU A 318 -15.21 12.93 -19.33
C GLU A 318 -15.89 12.83 -17.96
N PHE A 319 -15.37 11.98 -17.06
CA PHE A 319 -15.89 11.83 -15.71
C PHE A 319 -15.82 13.14 -14.90
N PHE A 320 -14.70 13.87 -14.93
CA PHE A 320 -14.57 15.15 -14.24
C PHE A 320 -15.55 16.20 -14.77
N ASP A 321 -15.75 16.28 -16.09
CA ASP A 321 -16.75 17.16 -16.70
C ASP A 321 -18.18 16.80 -16.27
N GLU A 322 -18.52 15.51 -16.17
CA GLU A 322 -19.80 15.05 -15.58
C GLU A 322 -19.96 15.55 -14.13
N GLN A 323 -18.95 15.33 -13.28
CA GLN A 323 -19.04 15.62 -11.84
C GLN A 323 -18.98 17.11 -11.50
N MET A 324 -18.27 17.93 -12.30
CA MET A 324 -18.17 19.39 -12.11
C MET A 324 -19.50 20.13 -12.27
N ARG A 325 -20.44 19.54 -13.02
CA ARG A 325 -21.80 20.06 -13.18
C ARG A 325 -22.64 19.92 -11.90
N SER A 326 -22.24 19.07 -10.95
CA SER A 326 -22.89 19.00 -9.64
C SER A 326 -22.71 20.30 -8.86
N ASN A 327 -23.66 20.66 -7.99
CA ASN A 327 -23.52 21.85 -7.13
C ASN A 327 -22.75 21.58 -5.83
N ASN A 328 -22.00 20.47 -5.77
CA ASN A 328 -21.24 20.09 -4.58
C ASN A 328 -19.89 20.80 -4.56
N GLU A 329 -19.70 21.67 -3.56
CA GLU A 329 -18.48 22.45 -3.38
C GLU A 329 -17.23 21.57 -3.21
N ALA A 330 -17.32 20.52 -2.38
CA ALA A 330 -16.22 19.62 -2.11
C ALA A 330 -15.82 18.81 -3.35
N THR A 331 -16.81 18.36 -4.13
CA THR A 331 -16.58 17.68 -5.42
C THR A 331 -15.84 18.58 -6.40
N ARG A 332 -16.31 19.82 -6.58
CA ARG A 332 -15.64 20.79 -7.47
C ARG A 332 -14.21 21.05 -7.02
N MET A 333 -13.99 21.28 -5.73
CA MET A 333 -12.64 21.50 -5.21
C MET A 333 -11.73 20.29 -5.40
N GLY A 334 -12.22 19.07 -5.13
CA GLY A 334 -11.45 17.84 -5.32
C GLY A 334 -11.00 17.66 -6.78
N ILE A 335 -11.91 17.87 -7.74
CA ILE A 335 -11.61 17.78 -9.17
C ILE A 335 -10.57 18.82 -9.59
N LEU A 336 -10.72 20.08 -9.15
CA LEU A 336 -9.73 21.14 -9.45
C LEU A 336 -8.34 20.80 -8.89
N THR A 337 -8.29 20.25 -7.67
CA THR A 337 -7.04 19.77 -7.05
C THR A 337 -6.43 18.62 -7.83
N LEU A 338 -7.23 17.62 -8.22
CA LEU A 338 -6.77 16.45 -8.97
C LEU A 338 -6.28 16.82 -10.38
N LEU A 339 -6.96 17.72 -11.09
CA LEU A 339 -6.50 18.27 -12.35
C LEU A 339 -5.15 18.99 -12.18
N ARG A 340 -5.03 19.82 -11.13
CA ARG A 340 -3.78 20.53 -10.85
C ARG A 340 -2.64 19.56 -10.56
N LEU A 341 -2.90 18.47 -9.83
CA LEU A 341 -1.92 17.42 -9.56
C LEU A 341 -1.48 16.71 -10.85
N ALA A 342 -2.43 16.30 -11.69
CA ALA A 342 -2.12 15.61 -12.95
C ALA A 342 -1.33 16.49 -13.94
N ILE A 343 -1.66 17.79 -14.01
CA ILE A 343 -0.91 18.76 -14.83
C ILE A 343 0.48 19.00 -14.25
N SER A 344 0.60 19.10 -12.92
CA SER A 344 1.88 19.26 -12.23
C SER A 344 2.81 18.06 -12.44
N ALA A 345 2.23 16.85 -12.51
CA ALA A 345 2.94 15.60 -12.80
C ALA A 345 3.33 15.45 -14.28
N GLU A 346 2.90 16.37 -15.14
CA GLU A 346 3.20 16.38 -16.58
C GLU A 346 2.80 15.08 -17.31
N GLU A 347 1.64 14.52 -16.96
CA GLU A 347 1.14 13.30 -17.58
C GLU A 347 1.05 13.44 -19.11
N PRO A 348 1.76 12.61 -19.89
CA PRO A 348 2.03 12.89 -21.30
C PRO A 348 0.76 12.89 -22.16
N LYS A 349 -0.14 11.92 -21.91
CA LYS A 349 -1.41 11.79 -22.65
C LYS A 349 -2.47 12.80 -22.21
N LEU A 350 -2.24 13.54 -21.12
CA LEU A 350 -3.18 14.57 -20.65
C LEU A 350 -3.15 15.81 -21.56
N ARG A 351 -2.03 16.06 -22.24
CA ARG A 351 -1.87 17.19 -23.19
C ARG A 351 -2.84 17.12 -24.36
N ASP A 352 -3.25 15.93 -24.76
CA ASP A 352 -4.24 15.74 -25.84
C ASP A 352 -5.64 16.24 -25.44
N HIS A 353 -5.84 16.61 -24.17
CA HIS A 353 -7.11 17.03 -23.60
C HIS A 353 -7.11 18.46 -23.05
N ILE A 354 -6.17 19.33 -23.45
CA ILE A 354 -6.06 20.72 -22.97
C ILE A 354 -7.40 21.47 -23.08
N THR A 355 -8.02 21.47 -24.26
CA THR A 355 -9.31 22.16 -24.49
C THR A 355 -10.43 21.68 -23.57
N SER A 356 -10.49 20.38 -23.28
CA SER A 356 -11.45 19.81 -22.34
C SER A 356 -11.16 20.25 -20.90
N ILE A 357 -9.88 20.30 -20.50
CA ILE A 357 -9.47 20.78 -19.17
C ILE A 357 -9.82 22.26 -19.00
N GLU A 358 -9.54 23.09 -20.00
CA GLU A 358 -9.94 24.50 -20.00
C GLU A 358 -11.45 24.66 -19.85
N LYS A 359 -12.23 23.87 -20.59
CA LYS A 359 -13.69 23.87 -20.48
C LYS A 359 -14.13 23.50 -19.06
N THR A 360 -13.53 22.48 -18.46
CA THR A 360 -13.81 22.07 -17.07
C THR A 360 -13.48 23.20 -16.08
N ALA A 361 -12.36 23.91 -16.25
CA ALA A 361 -11.99 25.04 -15.41
C ALA A 361 -12.95 26.23 -15.56
N LYS A 362 -13.44 26.50 -16.78
CA LYS A 362 -14.41 27.58 -17.05
C LYS A 362 -15.74 27.39 -16.31
N VAL A 363 -16.15 26.16 -16.01
CA VAL A 363 -17.40 25.85 -15.28
C VAL A 363 -17.48 26.54 -13.92
N VAL A 364 -16.33 26.78 -13.27
CA VAL A 364 -16.26 27.33 -11.91
C VAL A 364 -15.94 28.82 -11.83
N MET A 365 -15.91 29.51 -12.97
CA MET A 365 -15.61 30.96 -13.04
C MET A 365 -16.80 31.87 -12.64
N GLY A 366 -17.96 31.30 -12.31
CA GLY A 366 -19.14 32.06 -11.85
C GLY A 366 -19.06 32.53 -10.38
N ASN A 367 -20.22 32.94 -9.84
CA ASN A 367 -20.38 33.33 -8.43
C ASN A 367 -20.37 32.11 -7.50
N LEU A 368 -19.19 31.52 -7.29
CA LEU A 368 -18.98 30.40 -6.38
C LEU A 368 -18.30 30.82 -5.07
N SER A 369 -18.22 29.87 -4.13
CA SER A 369 -17.57 30.07 -2.83
C SER A 369 -16.12 30.54 -3.00
N ILE A 370 -15.61 31.24 -1.98
CA ILE A 370 -14.21 31.71 -1.95
C ILE A 370 -13.24 30.52 -2.08
N LYS A 371 -13.59 29.36 -1.51
CA LYS A 371 -12.75 28.17 -1.57
C LYS A 371 -12.63 27.63 -3.00
N VAL A 372 -13.75 27.46 -3.71
CA VAL A 372 -13.74 26.98 -5.10
C VAL A 372 -13.01 27.97 -6.01
N ARG A 373 -13.24 29.27 -5.82
CA ARG A 373 -12.53 30.33 -6.54
C ARG A 373 -11.01 30.25 -6.35
N ASN A 374 -10.55 30.11 -5.11
CA ASN A 374 -9.11 29.99 -4.83
C ASN A 374 -8.53 28.72 -5.46
N SER A 375 -9.25 27.59 -5.39
CA SER A 375 -8.82 26.35 -6.06
C SER A 375 -8.75 26.50 -7.58
N ALA A 376 -9.73 27.18 -8.19
CA ALA A 376 -9.73 27.48 -9.62
C ALA A 376 -8.55 28.36 -10.03
N LEU A 377 -8.26 29.43 -9.27
CA LEU A 377 -7.10 30.29 -9.54
C LEU A 377 -5.77 29.51 -9.44
N LEU A 378 -5.65 28.63 -8.45
CA LEU A 378 -4.47 27.76 -8.32
C LEU A 378 -4.33 26.78 -9.50
N LEU A 379 -5.43 26.22 -10.00
CA LEU A 379 -5.41 25.39 -11.20
C LEU A 379 -4.97 26.22 -12.42
N ILE A 380 -5.57 27.39 -12.66
CA ILE A 380 -5.23 28.25 -13.80
C ILE A 380 -3.76 28.68 -13.74
N GLN A 381 -3.24 29.02 -12.56
CA GLN A 381 -1.83 29.31 -12.37
C GLN A 381 -0.94 28.14 -12.85
N THR A 382 -1.22 26.92 -12.38
CA THR A 382 -0.46 25.72 -12.80
C THR A 382 -0.63 25.46 -14.30
N MET A 383 -1.81 25.70 -14.87
CA MET A 383 -2.03 25.60 -16.31
C MET A 383 -1.16 26.59 -17.10
N CYS A 384 -1.01 27.84 -16.63
CA CYS A 384 -0.08 28.81 -17.22
C CYS A 384 1.37 28.29 -17.15
N GLU A 385 1.81 27.84 -15.98
CA GLU A 385 3.17 27.38 -15.73
C GLU A 385 3.56 26.17 -16.59
N LYS A 386 2.61 25.27 -16.87
CA LYS A 386 2.84 24.02 -17.62
C LYS A 386 2.40 24.07 -19.08
N CYS A 387 1.99 25.24 -19.56
CA CYS A 387 1.50 25.47 -20.93
C CYS A 387 0.27 24.60 -21.29
N TYR A 388 -0.75 24.61 -20.42
CA TYR A 388 -2.07 24.01 -20.62
C TYR A 388 -3.14 25.06 -20.93
N ILE A 389 -2.75 26.15 -21.61
CA ILE A 389 -3.65 27.22 -22.04
C ILE A 389 -3.43 27.46 -23.53
N GLU A 390 -4.46 27.24 -24.34
CA GLU A 390 -4.45 27.52 -25.78
C GLU A 390 -4.76 28.98 -26.05
N ALA A 391 -4.11 29.54 -27.08
CA ALA A 391 -4.23 30.97 -27.39
C ALA A 391 -5.65 31.40 -27.83
N GLN A 392 -6.41 30.49 -28.46
CA GLN A 392 -7.75 30.80 -28.98
C GLN A 392 -8.83 30.63 -27.91
N GLU A 393 -8.80 29.51 -27.20
CA GLU A 393 -9.84 29.13 -26.25
C GLU A 393 -9.53 29.56 -24.81
N GLY A 394 -8.26 29.75 -24.45
CA GLY A 394 -7.82 29.95 -23.06
C GLY A 394 -8.00 31.36 -22.49
N TRP A 395 -8.24 32.37 -23.33
CA TRP A 395 -8.34 33.79 -22.92
C TRP A 395 -9.30 34.07 -21.75
N PRO A 396 -10.51 33.46 -21.68
CA PRO A 396 -11.40 33.65 -20.54
C PRO A 396 -10.78 33.27 -19.19
N LEU A 397 -9.91 32.26 -19.14
CA LEU A 397 -9.21 31.86 -17.92
C LEU A 397 -8.23 32.94 -17.45
N ILE A 398 -7.56 33.62 -18.39
CA ILE A 398 -6.65 34.72 -18.11
C ILE A 398 -7.43 35.96 -17.65
N ASP A 399 -8.52 36.30 -18.34
CA ASP A 399 -9.41 37.40 -17.96
C ASP A 399 -10.01 37.20 -16.55
N TYR A 400 -10.30 35.95 -16.18
CA TYR A 400 -10.75 35.60 -14.84
C TYR A 400 -9.76 36.03 -13.75
N ILE A 401 -8.46 35.81 -13.96
CA ILE A 401 -7.41 36.20 -12.99
C ILE A 401 -7.47 37.72 -12.76
N PHE A 402 -7.48 38.50 -13.83
CA PHE A 402 -7.54 39.97 -13.75
C PHE A 402 -8.84 40.45 -13.09
N SER A 403 -9.97 39.83 -13.43
CA SER A 403 -11.27 40.12 -12.82
C SER A 403 -11.27 39.84 -11.32
N GLN A 404 -10.73 38.71 -10.86
CA GLN A 404 -10.62 38.39 -9.43
C GLN A 404 -9.67 39.33 -8.69
N PHE A 405 -8.56 39.74 -9.30
CA PHE A 405 -7.64 40.73 -8.74
C PHE A 405 -8.33 42.09 -8.56
N ALA A 406 -9.01 42.59 -9.59
CA ALA A 406 -9.75 43.85 -9.53
C ALA A 406 -10.87 43.83 -8.47
N MET A 407 -11.60 42.72 -8.35
CA MET A 407 -12.63 42.55 -7.32
C MET A 407 -12.04 42.56 -5.90
N SER A 408 -10.89 41.91 -5.71
CA SER A 408 -10.20 41.86 -4.41
C SER A 408 -9.73 43.25 -3.97
N ASN A 409 -9.14 44.02 -4.90
CA ASN A 409 -8.73 45.40 -4.64
C ASN A 409 -9.90 46.33 -4.29
N LYS A 410 -11.02 46.24 -5.02
CA LYS A 410 -12.23 47.03 -4.71
C LYS A 410 -12.78 46.73 -3.31
N ASN A 411 -12.70 45.48 -2.86
CA ASN A 411 -13.14 45.09 -1.52
C ASN A 411 -12.20 45.60 -0.41
N LEU A 412 -10.89 45.70 -0.68
CA LEU A 412 -9.90 46.27 0.24
C LEU A 412 -10.07 47.79 0.39
N VAL A 413 -10.27 48.49 -0.73
CA VAL A 413 -10.55 49.94 -0.75
C VAL A 413 -11.85 50.24 0.00
N ARG A 414 -12.90 49.42 -0.15
CA ARG A 414 -14.15 49.54 0.63
C ARG A 414 -13.99 49.22 2.13
N ARG A 415 -12.97 48.45 2.51
CA ARG A 415 -12.65 48.11 3.92
C ARG A 415 -11.65 49.09 4.56
N GLY A 416 -11.29 50.19 3.88
CA GLY A 416 -10.45 51.25 4.43
C GLY A 416 -8.95 51.03 4.32
N TYR A 417 -8.49 50.04 3.56
CA TYR A 417 -7.06 49.85 3.28
C TYR A 417 -6.72 50.47 1.92
N HIS A 418 -6.08 51.65 1.94
CA HIS A 418 -5.47 52.26 0.76
C HIS A 418 -4.11 51.64 0.49
N PHE A 419 -3.93 51.01 -0.67
CA PHE A 419 -2.60 50.80 -1.23
C PHE A 419 -2.28 52.00 -2.14
N GLU A 420 -1.24 52.76 -1.80
CA GLU A 420 -0.62 53.71 -2.71
C GLU A 420 0.11 52.91 -3.80
N CYS A 421 -0.44 52.87 -5.01
CA CYS A 421 0.36 52.53 -6.18
C CYS A 421 1.35 53.68 -6.40
N CYS A 422 2.66 53.39 -6.32
CA CYS A 422 3.70 54.33 -6.75
C CYS A 422 3.43 54.74 -8.20
N PRO A 423 3.39 56.05 -8.52
CA PRO A 423 3.21 56.49 -9.90
C PRO A 423 4.50 56.20 -10.68
N VAL A 424 4.35 55.48 -11.79
CA VAL A 424 5.36 55.45 -12.85
C VAL A 424 5.42 56.86 -13.42
N ALA A 425 6.53 57.55 -13.18
CA ALA A 425 6.80 58.87 -13.74
C ALA A 425 6.85 58.77 -15.26
N SER A 426 5.88 59.39 -15.92
CA SER A 426 5.95 59.74 -17.33
C SER A 426 6.91 60.91 -17.51
N SER A 427 8.09 60.66 -18.09
CA SER A 427 8.89 61.72 -18.70
C SER A 427 9.04 61.43 -20.20
N VAL A 428 8.09 61.95 -20.97
CA VAL A 428 8.29 62.24 -22.39
C VAL A 428 8.88 63.65 -22.42
N ASP A 429 10.14 63.77 -22.81
CA ASP A 429 10.68 65.02 -23.34
C ASP A 429 11.21 64.75 -24.75
N SER A 430 10.47 65.29 -25.70
CA SER A 430 10.88 65.51 -27.08
C SER A 430 11.44 66.93 -27.20
N THR A 431 12.70 67.09 -27.65
CA THR A 431 13.13 68.09 -28.67
C THR A 431 14.65 68.09 -28.87
N GLY A 432 15.08 67.83 -30.11
CA GLY A 432 16.09 68.58 -30.88
C GLY A 432 17.51 68.77 -30.34
N PHE A 433 18.48 68.02 -30.89
CA PHE A 433 19.35 68.47 -31.99
C PHE A 433 20.04 67.26 -32.63
#